data_AF-A0A554VXF6-F1
#
_entry.id   AF-A0A554VXF6-F1
#
_cell.length_a   1.000
_cell.length_b   1.000
_cell.length_c   1.000
_cell.angle_alpha   90.00
_cell.angle_beta   90.00
_cell.angle_gamma   90.00
#
_symmetry.space_group_name_H-M   'P 1'
#
loop_
_entity.id
_entity.type
_entity.pdbx_description
1 polymer ?
#
loop_
_entity_poly.entity_id
_entity_poly.type
_entity_poly.pdbx_seq_one_letter_code
_entity_poly.pdbx_strand_id
1 'polypeptide(L)'
;MLDSTDVVHIWHRAGNPTPVDRLSLYAQALTADCPIGAYRTLSDAQEDMAILVLFRVDRPRATIASLHQVPPLALSGYHQLLHDLAREGLGPGGGFRGVGARFGHSPDSARHQRVDTPAFRGGQL
;
A
#
# COMPACT_ATOMS: atom_id res chain seq x y z
N MET A 1 -10.87 -5.51 -13.60
CA MET A 1 -10.46 -5.05 -12.25
C MET A 1 -11.39 -5.79 -11.31
N LEU A 2 -10.85 -6.63 -10.44
CA LEU A 2 -11.68 -7.43 -9.52
C LEU A 2 -12.39 -6.51 -8.55
N ASP A 3 -13.67 -6.78 -8.30
CA ASP A 3 -14.45 -6.07 -7.30
C ASP A 3 -14.38 -6.78 -5.94
N SER A 4 -14.93 -6.16 -4.90
CA SER A 4 -14.92 -6.75 -3.56
C SER A 4 -15.72 -8.06 -3.49
N THR A 5 -16.69 -8.25 -4.38
CA THR A 5 -17.57 -9.43 -4.40
C THR A 5 -16.79 -10.65 -4.88
N ASP A 6 -16.00 -10.49 -5.95
CA ASP A 6 -15.14 -11.54 -6.49
C ASP A 6 -14.14 -12.05 -5.45
N VAL A 7 -13.55 -11.12 -4.67
CA VAL A 7 -12.58 -11.42 -3.60
C VAL A 7 -13.22 -12.24 -2.48
N VAL A 8 -14.44 -11.87 -2.07
CA VAL A 8 -15.19 -12.63 -1.05
C VAL A 8 -15.50 -14.04 -1.55
N HIS A 9 -15.88 -14.20 -2.82
CA HIS A 9 -16.12 -15.52 -3.41
C HIS A 9 -14.87 -16.39 -3.42
N ILE A 10 -13.70 -15.83 -3.70
CA ILE A 10 -12.42 -16.54 -3.63
C ILE A 10 -12.13 -17.02 -2.22
N TRP A 11 -12.24 -16.15 -1.22
CA TRP A 11 -12.00 -16.51 0.18
C TRP A 11 -13.00 -17.55 0.71
N HIS A 12 -14.27 -17.43 0.31
CA HIS A 12 -15.28 -18.43 0.65
C HIS A 12 -14.98 -19.79 0.00
N ARG A 13 -14.56 -19.80 -1.29
CA ARG A 13 -14.18 -21.02 -2.00
C ARG A 13 -12.92 -21.68 -1.45
N ALA A 14 -11.98 -20.88 -0.93
CA ALA A 14 -10.78 -21.36 -0.26
C ALA A 14 -11.08 -22.07 1.08
N GLY A 15 -12.32 -22.03 1.55
CA GLY A 15 -12.74 -22.66 2.80
C GLY A 15 -12.45 -21.82 4.04
N ASN A 16 -12.38 -20.50 3.88
CA ASN A 16 -12.14 -19.60 5.01
C ASN A 16 -13.35 -19.64 5.99
N PRO A 17 -13.14 -19.93 7.28
CA PRO A 17 -14.23 -20.03 8.26
C PRO A 17 -14.80 -18.66 8.68
N THR A 18 -14.23 -17.56 8.20
CA THR A 18 -14.68 -16.20 8.51
C THR A 18 -16.06 -15.94 7.89
N PRO A 19 -17.01 -15.34 8.62
CA PRO A 19 -18.32 -15.02 8.08
C PRO A 19 -18.24 -14.06 6.88
N VAL A 20 -19.14 -14.26 5.91
CA VAL A 20 -19.19 -13.52 4.64
C VAL A 20 -19.29 -12.01 4.85
N ASP A 21 -20.03 -11.54 5.86
CA ASP A 21 -20.14 -10.11 6.17
C ASP A 21 -18.79 -9.49 6.52
N ARG A 22 -17.97 -10.23 7.28
CA ARG A 22 -16.64 -9.76 7.69
C ARG A 22 -15.62 -9.87 6.54
N LEU A 23 -15.70 -10.91 5.72
CA LEU A 23 -14.94 -11.00 4.47
C LEU A 23 -15.27 -9.84 3.53
N SER A 24 -16.53 -9.42 3.47
CA SER A 24 -16.96 -8.29 2.64
C SER A 24 -16.32 -6.98 3.09
N LEU A 25 -16.19 -6.73 4.40
CA LEU A 25 -15.49 -5.57 4.93
C LEU A 25 -13.99 -5.58 4.58
N TYR A 26 -13.34 -6.73 4.70
CA TYR A 26 -11.94 -6.90 4.30
C TYR A 26 -11.73 -6.67 2.80
N ALA A 27 -12.60 -7.23 1.96
CA ALA A 27 -12.52 -7.08 0.52
C ALA A 27 -12.75 -5.64 0.07
N GLN A 28 -13.72 -4.94 0.70
CA GLN A 28 -13.95 -3.52 0.46
C GLN A 28 -12.74 -2.67 0.86
N ALA A 29 -12.17 -2.91 2.04
CA ALA A 29 -10.97 -2.19 2.48
C ALA A 29 -9.80 -2.42 1.50
N LEU A 30 -9.57 -3.68 1.13
CA LEU A 30 -8.49 -4.05 0.22
C LEU A 30 -8.66 -3.43 -1.16
N THR A 31 -9.86 -3.48 -1.75
CA THR A 31 -10.15 -2.92 -3.08
C THR A 31 -10.22 -1.40 -3.11
N ALA A 32 -10.57 -0.75 -2.00
CA ALA A 32 -10.57 0.71 -1.87
C ALA A 32 -9.16 1.31 -1.82
N ASP A 33 -8.25 0.66 -1.07
CA ASP A 33 -6.88 1.13 -0.90
C ASP A 33 -5.92 0.55 -1.95
N CYS A 34 -6.25 -0.59 -2.58
CA CYS A 34 -5.37 -1.27 -3.53
C CYS A 34 -6.14 -1.95 -4.68
N PRO A 35 -5.78 -1.69 -5.96
CA PRO A 35 -6.37 -2.43 -7.07
C PRO A 35 -5.89 -3.88 -7.06
N ILE A 36 -6.81 -4.84 -7.04
CA ILE A 36 -6.50 -6.26 -7.10
C ILE A 36 -6.35 -6.68 -8.57
N GLY A 37 -5.23 -7.33 -8.88
CA GLY A 37 -4.86 -7.74 -10.23
C GLY A 37 -4.16 -9.09 -10.24
N ALA A 38 -3.48 -9.39 -11.36
CA ALA A 38 -2.70 -10.60 -11.50
C ALA A 38 -1.65 -10.70 -10.39
N TYR A 39 -1.52 -11.90 -9.81
CA TYR A 39 -0.56 -12.15 -8.75
C TYR A 39 0.85 -11.84 -9.22
N ARG A 40 1.57 -11.15 -8.36
CA ARG A 40 2.99 -10.87 -8.47
C ARG A 40 3.58 -10.97 -7.08
N THR A 41 4.84 -11.37 -6.98
CA THR A 41 5.56 -11.36 -5.70
C THR A 41 5.52 -9.94 -5.13
N LEU A 42 4.91 -9.80 -3.96
CA LEU A 42 4.87 -8.55 -3.22
C LEU A 42 6.22 -8.37 -2.52
N SER A 43 6.69 -7.13 -2.40
CA SER A 43 7.77 -6.84 -1.45
C SER A 43 7.23 -6.86 -0.02
N ASP A 44 8.11 -7.04 0.96
CA ASP A 44 7.75 -7.02 2.39
C ASP A 44 6.93 -5.77 2.75
N ALA A 45 7.30 -4.60 2.21
CA ALA A 45 6.56 -3.35 2.41
C ALA A 45 5.15 -3.36 1.78
N GLN A 46 4.96 -4.05 0.66
CA GLN A 46 3.65 -4.19 0.01
C GLN A 46 2.77 -5.18 0.77
N GLU A 47 3.36 -6.26 1.27
CA GLU A 47 2.67 -7.22 2.14
C GLU A 47 2.22 -6.56 3.44
N ASP A 48 3.11 -5.82 4.12
CA ASP A 48 2.79 -5.05 5.32
C ASP A 48 1.64 -4.05 5.09
N MET A 49 1.62 -3.38 3.93
CA MET A 49 0.54 -2.47 3.57
C MET A 49 -0.78 -3.20 3.32
N ALA A 50 -0.75 -4.35 2.65
CA ALA A 50 -1.96 -5.16 2.44
C ALA A 50 -2.53 -5.65 3.77
N ILE A 51 -1.68 -6.15 4.66
CA ILE A 51 -2.07 -6.59 6.01
C ILE A 51 -2.58 -5.41 6.82
N LEU A 52 -1.94 -4.24 6.75
CA LEU A 52 -2.40 -3.03 7.45
C LEU A 52 -3.81 -2.62 7.04
N VAL A 53 -4.14 -2.70 5.75
CA VAL A 53 -5.48 -2.38 5.24
C VAL A 53 -6.52 -3.34 5.81
N LEU A 54 -6.23 -4.65 5.83
CA LEU A 54 -7.10 -5.64 6.45
C LEU A 54 -7.24 -5.41 7.96
N PHE A 55 -6.12 -5.17 8.64
CA PHE A 55 -6.08 -4.94 10.08
C PHE A 55 -6.83 -3.67 10.50
N ARG A 56 -6.90 -2.66 9.62
CA ARG A 56 -7.68 -1.43 9.87
C ARG A 56 -9.18 -1.65 9.96
N VAL A 57 -9.72 -2.72 9.39
CA VAL A 57 -11.14 -3.07 9.55
C VAL A 57 -11.46 -3.33 11.02
N ASP A 58 -10.55 -4.00 11.73
CA ASP A 58 -10.71 -4.28 13.18
C ASP A 58 -10.16 -3.13 14.05
N ARG A 59 -9.12 -2.44 13.58
CA ARG A 59 -8.47 -1.34 14.29
C ARG A 59 -8.27 -0.12 13.38
N PRO A 60 -9.28 0.75 13.22
CA PRO A 60 -9.27 1.82 12.20
C PRO A 60 -8.13 2.83 12.33
N ARG A 61 -7.51 2.96 13.51
CA ARG A 61 -6.37 3.87 13.77
C ARG A 61 -5.01 3.16 13.76
N ALA A 62 -4.94 1.91 13.32
CA ALA A 62 -3.69 1.17 13.26
C ALA A 62 -2.71 1.77 12.23
N THR A 63 -1.43 1.75 12.61
CA THR A 63 -0.30 2.17 11.79
C THR A 63 0.63 0.98 11.54
N ILE A 64 1.58 1.10 10.59
CA ILE A 64 2.60 0.07 10.32
C ILE A 64 3.40 -0.24 11.60
N ALA A 65 3.78 0.78 12.37
CA ALA A 65 4.45 0.58 13.65
C ALA A 65 3.59 -0.23 14.64
N SER A 66 2.28 0.03 14.68
CA SER A 66 1.35 -0.77 15.49
C SER A 66 1.23 -2.19 14.99
N LEU A 67 1.27 -2.41 13.67
CA LEU A 67 1.24 -3.74 13.05
C LEU A 67 2.44 -4.59 13.49
N HIS A 68 3.64 -4.02 13.46
CA HIS A 68 4.87 -4.70 13.88
C HIS A 68 4.91 -5.06 15.38
N GLN A 69 4.07 -4.40 16.20
CA GLN A 69 3.90 -4.74 17.61
C GLN A 69 2.90 -5.86 17.86
N VAL A 70 2.13 -6.27 16.84
CA VAL A 70 1.14 -7.35 16.96
C VAL A 70 1.86 -8.69 16.90
N PRO A 71 1.48 -9.67 17.76
CA PRO A 71 2.03 -11.01 17.69
C PRO A 71 1.82 -11.62 16.29
N PRO A 72 2.81 -12.31 15.70
CA PRO A 72 2.69 -12.93 14.37
C PRO A 72 1.47 -13.86 14.24
N LEU A 73 1.10 -14.52 15.34
CA LEU A 73 -0.06 -15.40 15.40
C LEU A 73 -1.37 -14.64 15.13
N ALA A 74 -1.48 -13.39 15.59
CA ALA A 74 -2.66 -12.56 15.33
C ALA A 74 -2.69 -11.99 13.91
N LEU A 75 -1.54 -11.95 13.22
CA LEU A 75 -1.46 -11.57 11.80
C LEU A 75 -1.72 -12.73 10.85
N SER A 76 -1.51 -13.98 11.30
CA SER A 76 -1.60 -15.19 10.49
C SER A 76 -2.90 -15.31 9.68
N GLY A 77 -4.04 -14.91 10.25
CA GLY A 77 -5.32 -14.91 9.55
C GLY A 77 -5.35 -13.97 8.34
N TYR A 78 -4.73 -12.80 8.43
CA TYR A 78 -4.64 -11.86 7.31
C TYR A 78 -3.64 -12.36 6.25
N HIS A 79 -2.52 -12.96 6.66
CA HIS A 79 -1.61 -13.61 5.71
C HIS A 79 -2.30 -14.75 4.95
N GLN A 80 -3.14 -15.55 5.62
CA GLN A 80 -3.89 -16.61 4.97
C GLN A 80 -4.83 -16.05 3.89
N LEU A 81 -5.54 -14.95 4.17
CA LEU A 81 -6.39 -14.28 3.18
C LEU A 81 -5.61 -13.84 1.93
N LEU A 82 -4.41 -13.28 2.12
CA LEU A 82 -3.55 -12.89 1.00
C LEU A 82 -3.02 -14.11 0.23
N HIS A 83 -2.67 -15.18 0.95
CA HIS A 83 -2.22 -16.43 0.36
C HIS A 83 -3.32 -17.13 -0.45
N ASP A 84 -4.57 -17.09 0.03
CA ASP A 84 -5.72 -17.64 -0.68
C ASP A 84 -5.96 -16.91 -2.02
N LEU A 85 -5.76 -15.59 -2.06
CA LEU A 85 -5.78 -14.83 -3.32
C LEU A 85 -4.61 -15.21 -4.23
N ALA A 86 -3.40 -15.30 -3.66
CA ALA A 86 -2.19 -15.67 -4.40
C ALA A 86 -2.33 -17.05 -5.05
N ARG A 87 -2.99 -18.00 -4.38
CA ARG A 87 -3.28 -19.34 -4.88
C ARG A 87 -4.19 -19.33 -6.11
N GLU A 88 -5.12 -18.41 -6.20
CA GLU A 88 -5.97 -18.20 -7.39
C GLU A 88 -5.27 -17.34 -8.47
N GLY A 89 -3.98 -17.01 -8.29
CA GLY A 89 -3.22 -16.19 -9.22
C GLY A 89 -3.59 -14.70 -9.15
N LEU A 90 -4.13 -14.26 -8.01
CA LEU A 90 -4.55 -12.88 -7.77
C LEU A 90 -3.79 -12.25 -6.60
N GLY A 91 -3.60 -10.93 -6.63
CA GLY A 91 -2.93 -10.23 -5.53
C GLY A 91 -3.14 -8.72 -5.54
N PRO A 92 -2.85 -8.05 -4.41
CA PRO A 92 -2.87 -6.60 -4.35
C PRO A 92 -1.81 -6.03 -5.30
N GLY A 93 -2.23 -5.13 -6.19
CA GLY A 93 -1.34 -4.46 -7.12
C GLY A 93 -0.40 -3.47 -6.42
N GLY A 94 0.62 -2.98 -7.13
CA GLY A 94 1.56 -2.00 -6.58
C GLY A 94 1.00 -0.60 -6.34
N GLY A 95 -0.25 -0.37 -6.75
CA GLY A 95 -0.92 0.91 -6.66
C GLY A 95 -1.65 1.09 -5.34
N PHE A 96 -1.02 0.78 -4.20
CA PHE A 96 -1.57 1.20 -2.90
C PHE A 96 -1.78 2.72 -2.98
N ARG A 97 -3.05 3.15 -2.94
CA ARG A 97 -3.43 4.54 -3.08
C ARG A 97 -3.05 5.22 -1.77
N GLY A 98 -1.77 5.59 -1.70
CA GLY A 98 -1.07 5.88 -0.46
C GLY A 98 -1.81 6.86 0.44
N VAL A 99 -2.20 6.39 1.61
CA VAL A 99 -1.92 7.14 2.84
C VAL A 99 -0.39 7.27 2.92
N GLY A 100 0.18 8.25 2.21
CA GLY A 100 1.63 8.45 2.25
C GLY A 100 2.32 9.20 1.11
N ALA A 101 1.66 9.62 0.02
CA ALA A 101 2.28 10.60 -0.91
C ALA A 101 2.16 12.04 -0.34
N ARG A 102 2.46 12.23 0.95
CA ARG A 102 2.60 13.53 1.61
C ARG A 102 3.98 13.76 2.21
N PHE A 103 4.96 12.90 1.90
CA PHE A 103 6.33 13.39 1.83
C PHE A 103 6.48 14.12 0.51
N GLY A 104 5.87 15.31 0.45
CA GLY A 104 6.30 16.34 -0.47
C GLY A 104 7.75 16.62 -0.14
N HIS A 105 8.65 15.93 -0.82
CA HIS A 105 9.95 16.49 -1.10
C HIS A 105 9.65 17.70 -2.00
N SER A 106 9.40 18.84 -1.37
CA SER A 106 9.70 20.10 -2.02
C SER A 106 11.22 20.15 -2.11
N PRO A 107 11.85 20.04 -3.29
CA PRO A 107 13.00 20.87 -3.52
C PRO A 107 12.45 22.30 -3.52
N ASP A 108 12.44 22.91 -2.34
CA ASP A 108 12.27 24.34 -2.21
C ASP A 108 13.39 24.99 -3.02
N SER A 109 13.02 25.47 -4.20
CA SER A 109 13.39 26.77 -4.77
C SER A 109 14.64 27.44 -4.18
N ALA A 110 15.81 26.83 -4.30
CA ALA A 110 17.06 27.58 -4.38
C ALA A 110 17.15 28.15 -5.80
N ARG A 111 16.42 29.26 -5.96
CA ARG A 111 16.46 30.16 -7.10
C ARG A 111 17.89 30.34 -7.60
N HIS A 112 18.04 30.30 -8.91
CA HIS A 112 19.15 30.90 -9.64
C HIS A 112 19.66 32.19 -8.97
N GLN A 113 20.77 32.10 -8.24
CA GLN A 113 21.62 33.25 -8.06
C GLN A 113 22.55 33.26 -9.27
N ARG A 114 22.09 33.96 -10.33
CA ARG A 114 23.00 34.41 -11.38
C ARG A 114 24.04 35.27 -10.67
N VAL A 115 25.26 34.77 -10.60
CA VAL A 115 26.42 35.59 -10.25
C VAL A 115 26.62 36.51 -11.45
N ASP A 116 26.17 37.76 -11.31
CA ASP A 116 26.58 38.84 -12.19
C ASP A 116 28.10 38.88 -12.18
N THR A 117 28.67 38.54 -13.34
CA THR A 117 30.10 38.61 -13.61
C THR A 117 30.42 40.08 -13.87
N PRO A 118 31.21 40.78 -13.05
CA PRO A 118 31.74 42.06 -13.49
C PRO A 118 32.76 41.79 -14.59
N ALA A 119 32.41 42.17 -15.81
CA ALA A 119 33.33 42.26 -16.93
C ALA A 119 34.41 43.29 -16.58
N PHE A 120 35.56 42.82 -16.08
CA PHE A 120 36.76 43.65 -15.97
C PHE A 120 37.33 43.81 -17.39
N ARG A 121 36.97 44.94 -18.01
CA ARG A 121 37.45 45.40 -19.30
C ARG A 121 38.95 45.63 -19.19
N GLY A 122 39.74 44.78 -19.85
CA GLY A 122 41.15 45.03 -20.08
C GLY A 122 41.35 46.27 -20.96
N GLY A 123 42.25 47.15 -20.52
CA GLY A 123 43.35 47.68 -21.33
C GLY A 123 43.09 48.88 -22.26
N GLN A 124 44.13 49.73 -22.29
CA GLN A 124 44.50 50.74 -23.29
C GLN A 124 43.78 52.11 -23.17
N LEU A 125 44.46 53.26 -23.12
CA LEU A 125 45.85 53.67 -23.40
C LEU A 125 46.22 54.86 -22.49
#